data_AF-A0A381F588-F1
#
_entry.id   AF-A0A381F588-F1
#
_cell.length_a   1.000
_cell.length_b   1.000
_cell.length_c   1.000
_cell.angle_alpha   90.00
_cell.angle_beta   90.00
_cell.angle_gamma   90.00
#
_symmetry.space_group_name_H-M   'P 1'
#
loop_
_entity.id
_entity.type
_entity.pdbx_description
1 polymer ?
#
loop_
_entity_poly.entity_id
_entity_poly.type
_entity_poly.pdbx_seq_one_letter_code
_entity_poly.pdbx_strand_id
1 'polypeptide(L)'
;MPMSKQALQLCGEVGLPDDLIFKNLTNPAWISRPLKKWIESAGITKKITFHNFRHTFATLQLSSGTDIYTVSKMLGHTNVKTTQVYAKVVDEKKNKASTAIHLKNL
;
A
#
# COMPACT_ATOMS: atom_id res chain seq x y z
N MET A 1 3.94 -5.88 -14.58
CA MET A 1 3.86 -4.75 -13.64
C MET A 1 5.28 -4.43 -13.19
N PRO A 2 5.74 -3.18 -13.24
CA PRO A 2 7.07 -2.84 -12.74
C PRO A 2 7.10 -3.01 -11.21
N MET A 3 8.11 -3.72 -10.69
CA MET A 3 8.38 -3.84 -9.25
C MET A 3 9.67 -3.08 -8.91
N SER A 4 9.74 -2.52 -7.71
CA SER A 4 10.97 -1.85 -7.26
C SER A 4 12.07 -2.88 -7.00
N LYS A 5 13.33 -2.47 -7.19
CA LYS A 5 14.50 -3.32 -6.87
C LYS A 5 14.48 -3.78 -5.40
N GLN A 6 14.04 -2.90 -4.50
CA GLN A 6 13.88 -3.23 -3.08
C GLN A 6 12.84 -4.33 -2.84
N ALA A 7 11.68 -4.26 -3.50
CA ALA A 7 10.66 -5.30 -3.38
C ALA A 7 11.17 -6.65 -3.90
N LEU A 8 11.91 -6.64 -5.01
CA LEU A 8 12.56 -7.85 -5.55
C LEU A 8 13.58 -8.42 -4.56
N GLN A 9 14.42 -7.57 -3.96
CA GLN A 9 15.41 -8.01 -2.97
C GLN A 9 14.75 -8.62 -1.72
N LEU A 10 13.61 -8.08 -1.27
CA LEU A 10 12.85 -8.61 -0.14
C LEU A 10 12.20 -9.98 -0.43
N CYS A 11 11.96 -10.32 -1.70
CA CYS A 11 11.48 -11.65 -2.08
C CYS A 11 12.56 -12.73 -1.97
N GLY A 12 13.84 -12.36 -1.82
CA GLY A 12 14.96 -13.27 -1.72
C GLY A 12 15.45 -13.78 -3.09
N GLU A 13 16.04 -14.96 -3.10
CA GLU A 13 16.57 -15.58 -4.32
C GLU A 13 15.45 -16.13 -5.21
N VAL A 14 15.61 -15.94 -6.53
CA VAL A 14 14.68 -16.46 -7.52
C VAL A 14 14.95 -17.96 -7.70
N GLY A 15 13.93 -18.79 -7.42
CA GLY A 15 13.97 -20.23 -7.63
C GLY A 15 13.83 -20.64 -9.10
N LEU A 16 13.45 -21.90 -9.33
CA LEU A 16 13.14 -22.39 -10.67
C LEU A 16 11.88 -21.71 -11.24
N PRO A 17 11.65 -21.71 -12.58
CA PRO A 17 10.50 -21.04 -13.19
C PRO A 17 9.14 -21.45 -12.62
N ASP A 18 9.01 -22.70 -12.17
CA ASP A 18 7.77 -23.24 -11.60
C ASP A 18 7.71 -23.16 -10.06
N ASP A 19 8.77 -22.64 -9.41
CA ASP A 19 8.78 -22.44 -7.96
C ASP A 19 7.86 -21.28 -7.56
N LEU A 20 7.09 -21.49 -6.49
CA LEU A 20 6.40 -20.40 -5.82
C LEU A 20 7.44 -19.43 -5.22
N ILE A 21 7.28 -18.13 -5.51
CA ILE A 21 8.06 -17.07 -4.86
C ILE A 21 7.94 -17.15 -3.33
N PHE A 22 6.73 -17.44 -2.83
CA PHE A 22 6.45 -17.58 -1.40
C PHE A 22 6.13 -19.04 -1.04
N LYS A 23 7.15 -19.90 -0.96
CA LYS A 23 7.01 -21.35 -0.69
C LYS A 23 6.20 -21.68 0.58
N ASN A 24 6.25 -20.80 1.59
CA ASN A 24 5.54 -20.98 2.87
C ASN A 24 4.11 -20.40 2.88
N LEU A 25 3.63 -19.84 1.76
CA LEU A 25 2.29 -19.25 1.61
C LEU A 25 1.50 -20.00 0.53
N THR A 26 1.33 -21.31 0.72
CA THR A 26 0.79 -22.22 -0.32
C THR A 26 -0.71 -22.06 -0.59
N ASN A 27 -1.51 -21.57 0.37
CA ASN A 27 -2.95 -21.42 0.19
C ASN A 27 -3.37 -19.93 0.26
N PRO A 28 -3.91 -19.36 -0.84
CA PRO A 28 -4.37 -17.97 -0.88
C PRO A 28 -5.42 -17.64 0.19
N ALA A 29 -6.28 -18.59 0.56
CA ALA A 29 -7.29 -18.39 1.59
C ALA A 29 -6.68 -18.24 3.00
N TRP A 30 -5.40 -18.62 3.18
CA TRP A 30 -4.72 -18.68 4.47
C TRP A 30 -3.68 -17.58 4.65
N ILE A 31 -3.45 -16.75 3.62
CA ILE A 31 -2.45 -15.68 3.63
C ILE A 31 -2.72 -14.62 4.72
N SER A 32 -3.97 -14.48 5.16
CA SER A 32 -4.39 -13.57 6.24
C SER A 32 -3.98 -14.02 7.64
N ARG A 33 -3.74 -15.33 7.86
CA ARG A 33 -3.38 -15.89 9.17
C ARG A 33 -1.97 -15.47 9.62
N PRO A 34 -0.90 -15.62 8.81
CA PRO A 34 0.42 -15.13 9.21
C PRO A 34 0.43 -13.61 9.33
N LEU A 35 -0.36 -12.89 8.52
CA LEU A 35 -0.46 -11.44 8.60
C LEU A 35 -0.87 -10.96 9.99
N LYS A 36 -1.88 -11.57 10.61
CA LYS A 36 -2.31 -11.20 11.96
C LYS A 36 -1.15 -11.28 12.96
N LYS A 37 -0.38 -12.38 12.93
CA LYS A 37 0.78 -12.58 13.80
C LYS A 37 1.87 -11.54 13.55
N TRP A 38 2.15 -11.20 12.29
CA TRP A 38 3.13 -10.18 11.94
C TRP A 38 2.74 -8.79 12.45
N ILE A 39 1.47 -8.42 12.31
CA ILE A 39 0.93 -7.14 12.81
C ILE A 39 1.01 -7.07 14.33
N GLU A 40 0.66 -8.15 15.03
CA GLU A 40 0.79 -8.25 16.49
C GLU A 40 2.26 -8.16 16.94
N SER A 41 3.17 -8.87 16.26
CA SER A 41 4.61 -8.79 16.56
C SER A 41 5.23 -7.42 16.31
N ALA A 42 4.63 -6.62 15.41
CA ALA A 42 5.02 -5.23 15.16
C ALA A 42 4.43 -4.24 16.19
N GLY A 43 3.70 -4.72 17.20
CA GLY A 43 3.07 -3.88 18.23
C GLY A 43 1.85 -3.09 17.73
N ILE A 44 1.30 -3.45 16.57
CA ILE A 44 0.16 -2.74 15.98
C ILE A 44 -1.13 -3.36 16.52
N THR A 45 -1.89 -2.56 17.29
CA THR A 45 -3.16 -2.99 17.90
C THR A 45 -4.35 -2.88 16.95
N LYS A 46 -4.19 -2.12 15.86
CA LYS A 46 -5.24 -1.94 14.85
C LYS A 46 -5.41 -3.22 14.02
N LYS A 47 -6.66 -3.56 13.71
CA LYS A 47 -6.96 -4.62 12.73
C LYS A 47 -6.50 -4.20 11.33
N ILE A 48 -5.47 -4.86 10.82
CA ILE A 48 -4.90 -4.64 9.49
C ILE A 48 -5.13 -5.86 8.60
N THR A 49 -5.53 -5.62 7.35
CA THR A 49 -5.72 -6.62 6.29
C THR A 49 -4.89 -6.25 5.06
N PHE A 50 -4.77 -7.15 4.09
CA PHE A 50 -4.09 -6.84 2.82
C PHE A 50 -4.71 -5.66 2.08
N HIS A 51 -6.02 -5.44 2.22
CA HIS A 51 -6.67 -4.28 1.64
C HIS A 51 -6.08 -2.98 2.20
N ASN A 52 -5.74 -2.92 3.49
CA ASN A 52 -5.12 -1.73 4.08
C ASN A 52 -3.73 -1.44 3.50
N PHE A 53 -2.92 -2.46 3.16
CA PHE A 53 -1.65 -2.22 2.46
C PHE A 53 -1.85 -1.63 1.08
N ARG A 54 -2.86 -2.10 0.33
CA ARG A 54 -3.23 -1.53 -0.97
C ARG A 54 -3.63 -0.06 -0.84
N HIS A 55 -4.41 0.28 0.19
CA HIS A 55 -4.77 1.66 0.52
C HIS A 55 -3.55 2.53 0.83
N THR A 56 -2.66 2.03 1.69
CA THR A 56 -1.43 2.75 2.05
C THR A 56 -0.54 2.97 0.84
N PHE A 57 -0.33 1.94 0.00
CA PHE A 57 0.43 2.06 -1.24
C PHE A 57 -0.14 3.14 -2.16
N ALA A 58 -1.45 3.11 -2.42
CA ALA A 58 -2.10 4.08 -3.29
C ALA A 58 -1.99 5.51 -2.74
N THR A 59 -2.22 5.68 -1.44
CA THR A 59 -2.17 6.99 -0.77
C THR A 59 -0.75 7.56 -0.76
N LEU A 60 0.27 6.74 -0.50
CA LEU A 60 1.67 7.16 -0.52
C LEU A 60 2.09 7.57 -1.93
N GLN A 61 1.79 6.76 -2.96
CA GLN A 61 2.12 7.10 -4.34
C GLN A 61 1.50 8.43 -4.78
N LEU A 62 0.23 8.66 -4.47
CA LEU A 62 -0.47 9.92 -4.77
C LEU A 62 0.12 11.10 -3.97
N SER A 63 0.46 10.88 -2.70
CA SER A 63 1.07 11.91 -1.84
C SER A 63 2.48 12.29 -2.34
N SER A 64 3.21 11.34 -2.90
CA SER A 64 4.51 11.54 -3.55
C SER A 64 4.41 12.13 -4.96
N GLY A 65 3.21 12.51 -5.42
CA GLY A 65 2.99 13.18 -6.69
C GLY A 65 2.86 12.26 -7.91
N THR A 66 2.74 10.94 -7.71
CA THR A 66 2.46 10.01 -8.82
C THR A 66 1.05 10.29 -9.36
N ASP A 67 0.89 10.33 -10.68
CA ASP A 67 -0.40 10.58 -11.29
C ASP A 67 -1.40 9.44 -11.02
N ILE A 68 -2.68 9.80 -10.91
CA ILE A 68 -3.74 8.87 -10.55
C ILE A 68 -3.92 7.73 -11.56
N TYR A 69 -3.64 7.96 -12.85
CA TYR A 69 -3.77 6.93 -13.88
C TYR A 69 -2.66 5.89 -13.74
N THR A 70 -1.43 6.31 -13.49
CA THR A 70 -0.30 5.42 -13.18
C THR A 70 -0.57 4.61 -11.92
N VAL A 71 -1.02 5.24 -10.83
CA VAL A 71 -1.42 4.52 -9.61
C VAL A 71 -2.53 3.51 -9.90
N SER A 72 -3.54 3.90 -10.69
CA SER A 72 -4.64 3.00 -11.09
C SER A 72 -4.13 1.78 -11.87
N LYS A 73 -3.15 1.97 -12.78
CA LYS A 73 -2.53 0.88 -13.56
C LYS A 73 -1.65 -0.01 -12.68
N MET A 74 -0.87 0.56 -11.77
CA MET A 74 -0.09 -0.20 -10.78
C MET A 74 -0.98 -1.06 -9.87
N LEU A 75 -2.18 -0.60 -9.55
CA LEU A 75 -3.17 -1.36 -8.78
C LEU A 75 -3.92 -2.40 -9.62
N GLY A 76 -3.85 -2.35 -10.95
CA GLY A 76 -4.64 -3.21 -11.83
C GLY A 76 -6.12 -2.88 -11.84
N HIS A 77 -6.51 -1.63 -11.58
CA HIS A 77 -7.90 -1.19 -11.66
C HIS A 77 -8.31 -0.94 -13.11
N THR A 78 -9.41 -1.57 -13.54
CA THR A 78 -10.02 -1.36 -14.86
C THR A 78 -10.64 0.03 -15.00
N ASN A 79 -11.11 0.61 -13.88
CA ASN A 79 -11.75 1.92 -13.86
C ASN A 79 -11.05 2.85 -12.85
N VAL A 80 -10.56 4.00 -13.31
CA VAL A 80 -9.88 4.99 -12.45
C VAL A 80 -10.77 5.51 -11.31
N LYS A 81 -12.10 5.45 -11.45
CA LYS A 81 -13.05 5.84 -10.39
C LYS A 81 -12.81 5.09 -9.08
N THR A 82 -12.37 3.83 -9.12
CA THR A 82 -12.04 3.09 -7.89
C THR A 82 -10.76 3.60 -7.22
N THR A 83 -9.86 4.24 -7.98
CA THR A 83 -8.64 4.88 -7.48
C THR A 83 -8.91 6.28 -6.92
N GLN A 84 -9.96 6.96 -7.39
CA GLN A 84 -10.34 8.31 -6.93
C GLN A 84 -10.65 8.38 -5.44
N VAL A 85 -11.06 7.27 -4.81
CA VAL A 85 -11.26 7.20 -3.35
C VAL A 85 -9.99 7.56 -2.57
N TYR A 86 -8.80 7.26 -3.12
CA TYR A 86 -7.53 7.55 -2.47
C TYR A 86 -7.10 9.00 -2.61
N ALA A 87 -7.46 9.66 -3.71
CA ALA A 87 -7.13 11.06 -3.95
C ALA A 87 -7.77 11.98 -2.89
N LYS A 88 -9.04 11.71 -2.52
CA LYS A 88 -9.75 12.44 -1.46
C LYS A 88 -9.02 12.41 -0.11
N VAL A 89 -8.42 11.26 0.23
CA VAL A 89 -7.66 11.09 1.48
C VAL A 89 -6.38 11.95 1.47
N VAL A 90 -5.75 12.13 0.32
CA VAL A 90 -4.56 13.00 0.18
C VAL A 90 -4.96 14.47 0.31
N ASP A 91 -6.08 14.87 -0.30
CA ASP A 91 -6.58 16.25 -0.19
C ASP A 91 -6.95 16.63 1.23
N GLU A 92 -7.60 15.74 1.98
CA GLU A 92 -7.88 15.96 3.42
C GLU A 92 -6.59 16.16 4.24
N LYS A 93 -5.55 15.38 3.94
CA LYS A 93 -4.25 15.54 4.61
C LYS A 93 -3.56 16.85 4.24
N LYS A 94 -3.61 17.25 2.96
CA LYS A 94 -3.09 18.55 2.51
C LYS A 94 -3.81 19.71 3.19
N ASN A 95 -5.13 19.64 3.28
CA ASN A 95 -5.94 20.67 3.94
C ASN A 95 -5.58 20.78 5.44
N LYS A 96 -5.43 19.66 6.15
CA LYS A 96 -4.96 19.64 7.54
C LYS A 96 -3.54 20.19 7.70
N ALA A 97 -2.64 19.92 6.75
CA ALA A 97 -1.29 20.48 6.76
C ALA A 97 -1.30 22.00 6.53
N SER A 98 -2.17 22.50 5.66
CA SER A 98 -2.33 23.93 5.39
C SER A 98 -2.82 24.71 6.60
N THR A 99 -3.62 24.10 7.48
CA THR A 99 -4.12 24.74 8.72
C THR A 99 -3.19 24.58 9.92
N ALA A 100 -2.08 23.82 9.77
CA ALA A 100 -1.13 23.60 10.86
C ALA A 100 -0.25 24.82 11.16
N ILE A 101 -0.07 25.73 10.18
CA ILE A 101 0.64 26.98 10.38
C ILE A 101 -0.37 28.02 10.88
N HIS A 102 -0.38 28.25 12.20
CA HIS A 102 -1.11 29.35 12.82
C HIS A 102 -0.12 30.42 13.27
N LEU A 103 -0.18 31.61 12.65
CA LEU A 103 0.49 32.78 13.20
C LEU A 103 -0.32 33.25 14.42
N LYS A 104 0.22 33.03 15.63
CA LYS A 104 -0.31 33.70 16.83
C LYS A 104 0.01 35.19 16.64
N ASN A 105 -1.02 36.00 16.40
CA ASN A 105 -1.05 37.48 16.29
C ASN A 105 -1.60 38.03 14.95
N LEU A 106 -2.62 37.39 14.38
CA LEU A 106 -3.62 38.04 13.53
C LEU A 106 -4.99 37.87 14.19
#